data_AF-A0A9W9E1H4-F1
#
_entry.id   AF-A0A9W9E1H4-F1
#
_cell.length_a   1.000
_cell.length_b   1.000
_cell.length_c   1.000
_cell.angle_alpha   90.00
_cell.angle_beta   90.00
_cell.angle_gamma   90.00
#
_symmetry.space_group_name_H-M   'P 1'
#
loop_
_entity.id
_entity.type
_entity.pdbx_description
1 polymer ?
#
loop_
_entity_poly.entity_id
_entity_poly.type
_entity_poly.pdbx_seq_one_letter_code
_entity_poly.pdbx_strand_id
1 'polypeptide(L)'
;MPPSTLSGVDSGADRNPPINTLCVENIPMSPPLGCTPGIIEDCLRELFQTRPGYEKLLFRQKRTGSMCYVEFKDVSSATKAIDELDGNALNGLAKDGGIHLSYSKNPRSIQTHTSANRPD
;
A
#
# COMPACT_ATOMS: atom_id res chain seq x y z
N MET A 1 -35.83 -27.66 -20.81
CA MET A 1 -34.97 -28.09 -19.68
C MET A 1 -33.54 -28.02 -20.17
N PRO A 2 -32.65 -27.18 -19.63
CA PRO A 2 -32.17 -27.22 -18.22
C PRO A 2 -31.90 -25.81 -17.61
N PRO A 3 -31.18 -25.64 -16.48
CA PRO A 3 -31.33 -26.29 -15.17
C PRO A 3 -31.57 -25.26 -14.03
N SER A 4 -32.14 -25.72 -12.93
CA SER A 4 -32.35 -24.95 -11.70
C SER A 4 -31.14 -25.04 -10.76
N THR A 5 -30.71 -23.87 -10.30
CA THR A 5 -30.33 -23.51 -8.92
C THR A 5 -29.24 -24.34 -8.23
N LEU A 6 -28.01 -23.81 -8.26
CA LEU A 6 -27.05 -23.98 -7.17
C LEU A 6 -27.08 -22.71 -6.31
N SER A 7 -27.81 -22.77 -5.20
CA SER A 7 -27.71 -21.79 -4.13
C SER A 7 -26.68 -22.27 -3.10
N GLY A 8 -25.75 -21.37 -2.80
CA GLY A 8 -25.09 -21.28 -1.49
C GLY A 8 -23.83 -22.11 -1.35
N VAL A 9 -22.70 -21.44 -1.15
CA VAL A 9 -22.25 -21.07 0.20
C VAL A 9 -20.89 -20.37 0.11
N ASP A 10 -20.79 -19.28 0.87
CA ASP A 10 -19.57 -18.58 1.27
C ASP A 10 -18.82 -17.77 0.20
N SER A 11 -19.43 -16.68 -0.26
CA SER A 11 -18.66 -15.48 -0.58
C SER A 11 -18.45 -14.70 0.72
N GLY A 12 -17.63 -15.25 1.62
CA GLY A 12 -17.18 -14.56 2.81
C GLY A 12 -16.48 -13.26 2.41
N ALA A 13 -17.17 -12.14 2.66
CA ALA A 13 -16.74 -10.76 2.46
C ALA A 13 -16.41 -10.41 1.00
N ASP A 14 -17.34 -9.82 0.23
CA ASP A 14 -17.88 -8.47 0.45
C ASP A 14 -16.84 -7.40 0.86
N ARG A 15 -15.57 -7.60 0.54
CA ARG A 15 -14.59 -6.53 0.58
C ARG A 15 -13.68 -6.69 -0.61
N ASN A 16 -14.05 -6.09 -1.74
CA ASN A 16 -12.98 -5.35 -2.43
C ASN A 16 -12.64 -4.22 -1.46
N PRO A 17 -11.62 -4.36 -0.60
CA PRO A 17 -11.48 -3.50 0.54
C PRO A 17 -11.23 -2.08 0.04
N PRO A 18 -11.69 -1.05 0.78
CA PRO A 18 -11.16 0.28 0.54
C PRO A 18 -9.63 0.15 0.65
N ILE A 19 -8.90 0.69 -0.33
CA ILE A 19 -7.45 0.50 -0.57
C ILE A 19 -6.65 0.80 0.71
N ASN A 20 -6.53 -0.20 1.57
CA ASN A 20 -5.81 -0.21 2.84
C ASN A 20 -4.32 -0.46 2.63
N THR A 21 -3.91 -0.63 1.37
CA THR A 21 -2.53 -0.73 0.95
C THR A 21 -2.00 0.62 0.50
N LEU A 22 -0.91 1.05 1.14
CA LEU A 22 -0.12 2.22 0.77
C LEU A 22 1.08 1.79 -0.08
N CYS A 23 1.45 2.65 -1.02
CA CYS A 23 2.68 2.61 -1.78
C CYS A 23 3.57 3.75 -1.30
N VAL A 24 4.76 3.41 -0.82
CA VAL A 24 5.78 4.36 -0.42
C VAL A 24 6.70 4.59 -1.62
N GLU A 25 6.81 5.86 -1.99
CA GLU A 25 7.60 6.39 -3.09
C GLU A 25 8.72 7.27 -2.53
N ASN A 26 9.64 7.69 -3.40
CA ASN A 26 10.84 8.45 -3.02
C ASN A 26 11.75 7.75 -1.99
N ILE A 27 11.86 6.42 -2.10
CA ILE A 27 12.73 5.62 -1.25
C ILE A 27 14.15 5.58 -1.86
N PRO A 28 15.21 5.78 -1.06
CA PRO A 28 16.59 5.66 -1.54
C PRO A 28 16.85 4.27 -2.15
N MET A 29 17.46 4.24 -3.33
CA MET A 29 17.84 2.98 -4.01
C MET A 29 19.07 2.31 -3.40
N SER A 30 19.97 3.10 -2.82
CA SER A 30 21.18 2.63 -2.18
C SER A 30 21.29 3.25 -0.80
N PRO A 31 21.61 2.45 0.23
CA PRO A 31 21.94 3.02 1.53
C PRO A 31 23.20 3.88 1.42
N PRO A 32 23.40 4.82 2.36
CA PRO A 32 24.64 5.59 2.43
C PRO A 32 25.86 4.66 2.64
N LEU A 33 27.02 5.11 2.16
CA LEU A 33 28.28 4.38 2.26
C LEU A 33 28.58 4.04 3.72
N GLY A 34 28.79 2.75 3.99
CA GLY A 34 29.03 2.22 5.34
C GLY A 34 27.81 1.61 6.02
N CYS A 35 26.63 1.65 5.40
CA CYS A 35 25.41 1.03 5.94
C CYS A 35 25.06 -0.28 5.20
N THR A 36 24.29 -1.14 5.86
CA THR A 36 23.87 -2.44 5.32
C THR A 36 22.84 -2.28 4.19
N PRO A 37 22.84 -3.17 3.17
CA PRO A 37 21.93 -3.14 2.03
C PRO A 37 20.44 -3.35 2.37
N GLY A 38 20.08 -3.56 3.64
CA GLY A 38 18.71 -3.68 4.13
C GLY A 38 18.28 -2.59 5.13
N ILE A 39 19.15 -1.64 5.48
CA ILE A 39 18.85 -0.65 6.54
C ILE A 39 17.59 0.18 6.23
N ILE A 40 17.35 0.46 4.95
CA ILE A 40 16.19 1.24 4.51
C ILE A 40 14.89 0.46 4.75
N GLU A 41 14.89 -0.84 4.42
CA GLU A 41 13.75 -1.72 4.67
C GLU A 41 13.49 -1.85 6.17
N ASP A 42 14.53 -2.03 6.97
CA ASP A 42 14.40 -2.12 8.43
C ASP A 42 13.86 -0.82 9.03
N CYS A 43 14.36 0.35 8.63
CA CYS A 43 13.82 1.63 9.08
C CYS A 43 12.35 1.83 8.67
N LEU A 44 11.97 1.44 7.45
CA LEU A 44 10.56 1.48 7.03
C LEU A 44 9.71 0.55 7.89
N ARG A 45 10.16 -0.69 8.09
CA ARG A 45 9.46 -1.68 8.91
C ARG A 45 9.29 -1.18 10.34
N GLU A 46 10.34 -0.61 10.93
CA GLU A 46 10.27 -0.01 12.27
C GLU A 46 9.33 1.19 12.33
N LEU A 47 9.31 2.04 11.29
CA LEU A 47 8.40 3.17 11.22
C LEU A 47 6.94 2.71 11.17
N PHE A 48 6.64 1.75 10.29
CA PHE A 48 5.29 1.26 10.06
C PHE A 48 4.78 0.32 11.14
N GLN A 49 5.61 -0.52 11.75
CA GLN A 49 5.17 -1.43 12.83
C GLN A 49 4.66 -0.68 14.07
N THR A 50 5.08 0.58 14.26
CA THR A 50 4.57 1.42 15.35
C THR A 50 3.21 2.02 15.04
N ARG A 51 2.77 1.99 13.77
CA ARG A 51 1.47 2.54 13.37
C ARG A 51 0.34 1.55 13.65
N PRO A 52 -0.81 2.03 14.14
CA PRO A 52 -1.94 1.17 14.44
C PRO A 52 -2.47 0.52 13.16
N GLY A 53 -2.71 -0.79 13.22
CA GLY A 53 -3.26 -1.53 12.09
C GLY A 53 -2.25 -1.89 11.01
N TYR A 54 -0.93 -1.76 11.23
CA TYR A 54 0.07 -2.36 10.35
C TYR A 54 -0.12 -3.88 10.27
N GLU A 55 -0.19 -4.43 9.05
CA GLU A 55 -0.23 -5.89 8.81
C GLU A 55 1.03 -6.39 8.12
N LYS A 56 1.44 -5.74 7.03
CA LYS A 56 2.53 -6.24 6.21
C LYS A 56 3.29 -5.14 5.48
N LEU A 57 4.59 -5.37 5.29
CA LEU A 57 5.46 -4.57 4.46
C LEU A 57 6.10 -5.42 3.35
N LEU A 58 6.13 -4.88 2.13
CA LEU A 58 6.70 -5.51 0.96
C LEU A 58 7.64 -4.52 0.27
N PHE A 59 8.93 -4.68 0.51
CA PHE A 59 9.96 -3.90 -0.18
C PHE A 59 10.28 -4.52 -1.55
N ARG A 60 10.25 -3.70 -2.60
CA ARG A 60 10.59 -4.10 -3.97
C ARG A 60 11.50 -3.07 -4.61
N GLN A 61 12.70 -3.50 -4.96
CA GLN A 61 13.61 -2.67 -5.75
C GLN A 61 13.26 -2.77 -7.24
N LYS A 62 12.91 -1.65 -7.89
CA LYS A 62 12.72 -1.57 -9.35
C LYS A 62 13.78 -0.66 -9.97
N ARG A 63 13.91 -0.75 -11.31
CA ARG A 63 14.84 0.10 -12.08
C ARG A 63 14.53 1.60 -11.99
N THR A 64 13.29 1.98 -11.70
CA THR A 64 12.82 3.38 -11.60
C THR A 64 12.80 3.92 -10.18
N GLY A 65 12.94 3.05 -9.17
CA GLY A 65 12.87 3.42 -7.76
C GLY A 65 12.78 2.19 -6.88
N SER A 66 13.22 2.31 -5.63
CA SER A 66 12.75 1.41 -4.59
C SER A 66 11.28 1.74 -4.31
N MET A 67 10.41 0.73 -4.36
CA MET A 67 9.01 0.85 -3.98
C MET A 67 8.78 0.00 -2.74
N CYS A 68 8.04 0.51 -1.78
CA CYS A 68 7.61 -0.28 -0.64
C CYS A 68 6.09 -0.26 -0.58
N TYR A 69 5.46 -1.42 -0.35
CA TYR A 69 4.03 -1.53 -0.16
C TYR A 69 3.75 -1.88 1.28
N VAL A 70 2.84 -1.13 1.91
CA VAL A 70 2.45 -1.35 3.29
C VAL A 70 0.96 -1.61 3.35
N GLU A 71 0.59 -2.76 3.87
CA GLU A 71 -0.78 -3.17 4.07
C GLU A 71 -1.20 -2.87 5.50
N PHE A 72 -2.35 -2.22 5.63
CA PHE A 72 -2.99 -1.92 6.90
C PHE A 72 -4.30 -2.68 7.04
N LYS A 73 -4.75 -2.89 8.27
CA LYS A 73 -6.04 -3.51 8.59
C LYS A 73 -7.22 -2.66 8.13
N ASP A 74 -7.10 -1.33 8.25
CA ASP A 74 -8.17 -0.37 7.99
C ASP A 74 -7.65 0.84 7.21
N VAL A 75 -8.50 1.42 6.35
CA VAL A 75 -8.13 2.61 5.56
C VAL A 75 -7.90 3.83 6.43
N SER A 76 -8.66 4.01 7.51
CA SER A 76 -8.45 5.12 8.45
C SER A 76 -7.03 5.11 9.04
N SER A 77 -6.51 3.93 9.37
CA SER A 77 -5.13 3.77 9.83
C SER A 77 -4.12 4.10 8.73
N ALA A 78 -4.40 3.65 7.50
CA ALA A 78 -3.57 3.96 6.34
C ALA A 78 -3.54 5.48 6.05
N THR A 79 -4.70 6.16 6.09
CA THR A 79 -4.78 7.63 5.91
C THR A 79 -3.96 8.35 6.97
N LYS A 80 -4.07 7.94 8.24
CA LYS A 80 -3.27 8.53 9.32
C LYS A 80 -1.78 8.32 9.09
N ALA A 81 -1.38 7.13 8.66
CA ALA A 81 0.02 6.86 8.34
C ALA A 81 0.51 7.74 7.18
N ILE A 82 -0.30 8.01 6.16
CA ILE A 82 0.04 9.00 5.12
C ILE A 82 0.24 10.37 5.76
N ASP A 83 -0.76 10.89 6.49
CA ASP A 83 -0.70 12.25 7.05
C ASP A 83 0.48 12.47 8.01
N GLU A 84 0.84 11.44 8.79
CA GLU A 84 1.92 11.51 9.77
C GLU A 84 3.32 11.19 9.21
N LEU A 85 3.41 10.34 8.17
CA LEU A 85 4.69 9.84 7.64
C LEU A 85 5.03 10.39 6.25
N ASP A 86 4.10 11.06 5.55
CA ASP A 86 4.41 11.71 4.27
C ASP A 86 5.40 12.85 4.50
N GLY A 87 6.46 12.87 3.70
CA GLY A 87 7.61 13.74 3.88
C GLY A 87 8.57 13.33 4.99
N ASN A 88 8.44 12.13 5.57
CA ASN A 88 9.36 11.68 6.63
C ASN A 88 10.77 11.41 6.05
N ALA A 89 11.80 11.96 6.68
CA ALA A 89 13.18 11.83 6.21
C ALA A 89 13.77 10.40 6.36
N LEU A 90 13.02 9.41 6.87
CA LEU A 90 13.51 8.06 7.20
C LEU A 90 14.84 8.12 7.97
N ASN A 91 14.85 8.89 9.07
CA ASN A 91 16.04 9.06 9.89
C ASN A 91 17.26 9.65 9.13
N GLY A 92 17.00 10.42 8.06
CA GLY A 92 18.02 11.01 7.18
C GLY A 92 18.44 10.13 6.01
N LEU A 93 17.82 8.96 5.83
CA LEU A 93 18.08 8.08 4.69
C LEU A 93 17.42 8.58 3.41
N ALA A 94 16.25 9.20 3.49
CA ALA A 94 15.54 9.74 2.33
C ALA A 94 16.11 11.12 1.94
N LYS A 95 16.43 11.29 0.65
CA LYS A 95 16.91 12.56 0.07
C LYS A 95 15.74 13.31 -0.58
N ASP A 96 15.89 14.62 -0.79
CA ASP A 96 14.92 15.45 -1.51
C ASP A 96 13.47 15.35 -0.99
N GLY A 97 13.26 15.72 0.28
CA GLY A 97 11.90 15.93 0.82
C GLY A 97 11.27 14.75 1.56
N GLY A 98 11.98 13.62 1.73
CA GLY A 98 11.50 12.49 2.52
C GLY A 98 10.70 11.46 1.72
N ILE A 99 10.20 10.41 2.38
CA ILE A 99 9.36 9.41 1.74
C ILE A 99 7.97 9.97 1.45
N HIS A 100 7.40 9.58 0.32
CA HIS A 100 6.01 9.92 -0.02
C HIS A 100 5.12 8.71 0.11
N LEU A 101 3.95 8.87 0.72
CA LEU A 101 2.99 7.79 0.90
C LEU A 101 1.77 8.07 0.04
N SER A 102 1.55 7.22 -0.95
CA SER A 102 0.40 7.26 -1.85
C SER A 102 -0.46 6.03 -1.60
N TYR A 103 -1.77 6.11 -1.81
CA TYR A 103 -2.58 4.89 -1.94
C TYR A 103 -2.07 4.03 -3.12
N SER A 104 -1.99 2.72 -2.93
CA SER A 104 -1.48 1.82 -3.99
C SER A 104 -2.39 1.85 -5.23
N LYS A 105 -1.94 2.54 -6.28
CA LYS A 105 -2.63 2.66 -7.58
C LYS A 105 -2.42 1.44 -8.48
N ASN A 106 -2.47 0.23 -7.93
CA ASN A 106 -2.31 -0.97 -8.75
C ASN A 106 -3.58 -1.15 -9.63
N PRO A 107 -3.49 -1.14 -10.97
CA PRO A 107 -4.65 -1.09 -11.87
C PRO A 107 -5.53 -2.36 -11.87
N ARG A 108 -5.22 -3.39 -11.07
CA ARG A 108 -6.05 -4.60 -10.96
C ARG A 108 -7.35 -4.42 -10.16
N SER A 109 -7.61 -3.21 -9.66
CA SER A 109 -8.81 -2.92 -8.85
C SER A 109 -9.74 -1.88 -9.50
N ILE A 110 -9.42 -1.40 -10.70
CA ILE A 110 -10.18 -0.34 -11.39
C ILE A 110 -11.02 -0.96 -12.51
N GLN A 111 -11.82 -1.98 -12.19
CA GLN A 111 -13.04 -2.17 -12.96
C GLN A 111 -14.13 -1.32 -12.31
N THR A 112 -14.03 -0.02 -12.59
CA THR A 112 -15.10 0.94 -12.42
C THR A 112 -16.33 0.41 -13.16
N HIS A 113 -17.17 -0.35 -12.46
CA HIS A 113 -18.59 -0.44 -12.80
C HIS A 113 -19.23 0.87 -12.39
N THR A 114 -19.02 1.92 -13.19
CA THR A 114 -19.93 3.06 -13.19
C THR A 114 -19.89 3.75 -14.53
N SER A 115 -20.71 3.26 -15.45
CA SER A 115 -21.44 4.03 -16.45
C SER A 115 -22.39 3.07 -17.14
N ALA A 116 -23.70 3.19 -17.15
CA ALA A 116 -24.65 3.98 -16.40
C ALA A 116 -25.96 3.22 -16.69
N ASN A 117 -26.82 3.10 -15.69
CA ASN A 117 -28.22 2.72 -15.90
C ASN A 117 -28.85 3.71 -16.88
N ARG A 118 -29.07 3.32 -18.14
CA ARG A 118 -30.00 3.99 -19.05
C ARG A 118 -31.26 3.12 -19.12
N PRO A 119 -32.40 3.57 -18.56
CA PRO A 119 -33.68 3.05 -18.97
C PRO A 119 -34.11 3.74 -20.28
N ASP A 120 -34.43 2.96 -21.31
CA ASP A 120 -35.53 3.25 -22.26
C ASP A 120 -36.27 1.92 -22.50
#